data_AF-A0A9P7C2P1-F1
#
_entry.id   AF-A0A9P7C2P1-F1
#
_cell.length_a   1.000
_cell.length_b   1.000
_cell.length_c   1.000
_cell.angle_alpha   90.00
_cell.angle_beta   90.00
_cell.angle_gamma   90.00
#
_symmetry.space_group_name_H-M   'P 1'
#
loop_
_entity.id
_entity.type
_entity.pdbx_description
1 polymer ?
#
loop_
_entity_poly.entity_id
_entity_poly.type
_entity_poly.pdbx_seq_one_letter_code
_entity_poly.pdbx_strand_id
1 'polypeptide(L)'
;MAEGAARRGIGLDARWLGPEALRERFDVDAGGALLTRQAARVDPYRLTYALLQRVRRRGGHVHDRTVLHTLTPGPRGVRALTEDGASVHARHVVLAMGYANQRWLEQRVARNRSSYAFITDPIDADVLGRLRNTMVWESARPYLYLPAALVPTAGSGACLLLGRHLR
;
A
#
# COMPACT_ATOMS: atom_id res chain seq x y z
N MET A 1 0.63 -19.30 15.89
CA MET A 1 -0.84 -19.11 16.14
C MET A 1 -1.34 -17.72 16.60
N ALA A 2 -0.54 -16.86 17.26
CA ALA A 2 -1.01 -15.59 17.84
C ALA A 2 -1.59 -14.57 16.82
N GLU A 3 -0.96 -14.39 15.66
CA GLU A 3 -1.42 -13.48 14.60
C GLU A 3 -2.84 -13.83 14.10
N GLY A 4 -3.12 -15.12 13.91
CA GLY A 4 -4.44 -15.58 13.48
C GLY A 4 -5.52 -15.28 14.53
N ALA A 5 -5.20 -15.42 15.82
CA ALA A 5 -6.11 -15.07 16.91
C ALA A 5 -6.35 -13.55 16.97
N ALA A 6 -5.30 -12.73 16.83
CA ALA A 6 -5.42 -11.28 16.80
C ALA A 6 -6.32 -10.78 15.67
N ARG A 7 -6.14 -11.33 14.45
CA ARG A 7 -7.00 -11.03 13.29
C ARG A 7 -8.47 -11.40 13.54
N ARG A 8 -8.72 -12.58 14.10
CA ARG A 8 -10.10 -13.00 14.45
C ARG A 8 -10.70 -12.11 15.54
N GLY A 9 -9.90 -11.67 16.51
CA GLY A 9 -10.34 -10.76 17.57
C GLY A 9 -10.86 -9.41 17.07
N ILE A 10 -10.44 -8.97 15.88
CA ILE A 10 -10.93 -7.75 15.22
C ILE A 10 -11.95 -8.03 14.10
N GLY A 11 -12.48 -9.26 14.01
CA GLY A 11 -13.51 -9.64 13.04
C GLY A 11 -13.01 -10.00 11.63
N LEU A 12 -11.71 -10.30 11.46
CA LEU A 12 -11.20 -10.84 10.22
C LEU A 12 -11.31 -12.38 10.20
N ASP A 13 -11.88 -12.93 9.13
CA ASP A 13 -11.92 -14.36 8.82
C ASP A 13 -10.52 -14.85 8.41
N ALA A 14 -9.67 -15.03 9.43
CA ALA A 14 -8.31 -15.54 9.33
C ALA A 14 -8.26 -17.02 9.74
N ARG A 15 -8.03 -17.89 8.76
CA ARG A 15 -7.99 -19.35 8.92
C ARG A 15 -6.58 -19.87 8.73
N TRP A 16 -6.17 -20.78 9.60
CA TRP A 16 -4.93 -21.52 9.41
C TRP A 16 -5.14 -22.62 8.36
N LEU A 17 -4.18 -22.76 7.45
CA LEU A 17 -4.08 -23.87 6.50
C LEU A 17 -2.78 -24.63 6.78
N GLY A 18 -2.89 -25.93 7.01
CA GLY A 18 -1.75 -26.83 7.07
C GLY A 18 -1.13 -27.08 5.68
N PRO A 19 0.05 -27.72 5.63
CA PRO A 19 0.77 -28.02 4.38
C PRO A 19 -0.09 -28.75 3.34
N GLU A 20 -0.87 -29.75 3.76
CA GLU A 20 -1.71 -30.57 2.87
C GLU A 20 -2.78 -29.72 2.20
N ALA A 21 -3.47 -28.87 2.98
CA ALA A 21 -4.49 -27.97 2.47
C ALA A 21 -3.92 -26.86 1.59
N LEU A 22 -2.65 -26.48 1.78
CA LEU A 22 -1.98 -25.52 0.88
C LEU A 22 -1.64 -26.15 -0.46
N ARG A 23 -1.08 -27.36 -0.43
CA ARG A 23 -0.75 -28.11 -1.64
C ARG A 23 -2.01 -28.38 -2.46
N GLU A 24 -3.07 -28.87 -1.82
CA GLU A 24 -4.33 -29.19 -2.49
C GLU A 24 -5.02 -27.95 -3.09
N ARG A 25 -5.06 -26.82 -2.36
CA ARG A 25 -5.90 -25.67 -2.75
C ARG A 25 -5.17 -24.64 -3.59
N PHE A 26 -3.86 -24.50 -3.39
CA PHE A 26 -3.06 -23.42 -3.98
C PHE A 26 -1.85 -23.93 -4.76
N ASP A 27 -1.61 -25.25 -4.78
CA ASP A 27 -0.41 -25.85 -5.38
C ASP A 27 0.91 -25.37 -4.74
N VAL A 28 0.84 -24.81 -3.51
CA VAL A 28 1.99 -24.24 -2.80
C VAL A 28 2.58 -25.25 -1.83
N ASP A 29 3.89 -25.49 -1.94
CA ASP A 29 4.67 -26.26 -0.96
C ASP A 29 5.21 -25.33 0.15
N ALA A 30 4.57 -25.35 1.32
CA ALA A 30 4.97 -24.58 2.48
C ALA A 30 4.49 -25.22 3.80
N GLY A 31 5.16 -24.87 4.91
CA GLY A 31 4.85 -25.43 6.24
C GLY A 31 3.52 -25.00 6.87
N GLY A 32 2.76 -24.12 6.21
CA GLY A 32 1.47 -23.60 6.66
C GLY A 32 1.28 -22.11 6.35
N ALA A 33 0.02 -21.66 6.40
CA ALA A 33 -0.32 -20.27 6.08
C ALA A 33 -1.56 -19.77 6.81
N LEU A 34 -1.66 -18.45 6.97
CA LEU A 34 -2.89 -17.78 7.35
C LEU A 34 -3.61 -17.26 6.11
N LEU A 35 -4.78 -17.82 5.81
CA LEU A 35 -5.68 -17.34 4.78
C LEU A 35 -6.67 -16.33 5.38
N THR A 36 -6.62 -15.08 4.94
CA THR A 36 -7.58 -14.02 5.32
C THR A 36 -8.46 -13.67 4.13
N ARG A 37 -9.79 -13.84 4.25
CA ARG A 37 -10.73 -13.56 3.14
C ARG A 37 -11.01 -12.07 2.92
N GLN A 38 -10.86 -11.25 3.95
CA GLN A 38 -11.04 -9.80 3.85
C GLN A 38 -9.72 -9.16 3.42
N ALA A 39 -9.36 -9.31 2.15
CA ALA A 39 -8.30 -8.55 1.52
C ALA A 39 -8.85 -7.77 0.32
N ALA A 40 -8.24 -6.64 0.02
CA ALA A 40 -8.62 -5.80 -1.10
C ALA A 40 -7.37 -5.37 -1.86
N ARG A 41 -7.55 -5.20 -3.17
CA ARG A 41 -6.57 -4.56 -4.04
C ARG A 41 -7.23 -3.32 -4.64
N VAL A 42 -6.44 -2.28 -4.79
CA VAL A 42 -6.86 -1.04 -5.44
C VAL A 42 -5.81 -0.66 -6.46
N ASP A 43 -6.26 -0.04 -7.54
CA ASP A 43 -5.39 0.71 -8.43
C ASP A 43 -5.04 2.03 -7.73
N PRO A 44 -3.80 2.21 -7.24
CA PRO A 44 -3.44 3.41 -6.47
C PRO A 44 -3.47 4.68 -7.34
N TYR A 45 -3.23 4.55 -8.65
CA TYR A 45 -3.26 5.68 -9.58
C TYR A 45 -4.69 6.17 -9.74
N ARG A 46 -5.62 5.27 -10.08
CA ARG A 46 -7.05 5.63 -10.24
C ARG A 46 -7.66 6.13 -8.93
N LEU A 47 -7.33 5.51 -7.80
CA LEU A 47 -7.77 5.97 -6.49
C LEU A 47 -7.30 7.40 -6.21
N THR A 48 -6.01 7.70 -6.45
CA THR A 48 -5.45 9.03 -6.24
C THR A 48 -6.16 10.07 -7.10
N TYR A 49 -6.36 9.80 -8.39
CA TYR A 49 -7.07 10.71 -9.28
C TYR A 49 -8.52 10.93 -8.86
N ALA A 50 -9.24 9.90 -8.43
CA ALA A 50 -10.59 10.02 -7.92
C ALA A 50 -10.66 10.92 -6.67
N LEU A 51 -9.68 10.82 -5.77
CA LEU A 51 -9.57 11.68 -4.60
C LEU A 51 -9.30 13.15 -4.99
N LEU A 52 -8.34 13.40 -5.89
CA LEU A 52 -8.04 14.75 -6.38
C LEU A 52 -9.25 15.39 -7.08
N GLN A 53 -9.97 14.64 -7.90
CA GLN A 53 -11.22 15.10 -8.52
C GLN A 53 -12.30 15.41 -7.48
N ARG A 54 -12.39 14.64 -6.39
CA ARG A 54 -13.32 14.93 -5.29
C ARG A 54 -12.94 16.22 -4.55
N VAL A 55 -11.65 16.49 -4.35
CA VAL A 55 -11.17 17.76 -3.78
C VAL A 55 -11.60 18.94 -4.66
N ARG A 56 -11.36 18.86 -5.97
CA ARG A 56 -11.77 19.91 -6.93
C ARG A 56 -13.28 20.15 -6.93
N ARG A 57 -14.09 19.09 -6.94
CA ARG A 57 -15.57 19.19 -6.87
C ARG A 57 -16.06 19.85 -5.59
N ARG A 58 -15.27 19.83 -4.51
CA ARG A 58 -15.58 20.48 -3.23
C ARG A 58 -15.00 21.89 -3.12
N GLY A 59 -14.51 22.47 -4.23
CA GLY A 59 -13.94 23.82 -4.26
C GLY A 59 -12.47 23.90 -3.86
N GLY A 60 -11.79 22.77 -3.64
CA GLY A 60 -10.35 22.75 -3.41
C GLY A 60 -9.56 22.93 -4.71
N HIS A 61 -8.32 23.42 -4.60
CA HIS A 61 -7.43 23.59 -5.75
C HIS A 61 -6.34 22.53 -5.75
N VAL A 62 -6.01 22.01 -6.94
CA VAL A 62 -4.94 21.03 -7.14
C VAL A 62 -4.01 21.60 -8.19
N HIS A 63 -2.76 21.81 -7.81
CA HIS A 63 -1.71 22.35 -8.67
C HIS A 63 -0.62 21.28 -8.81
N ASP A 64 -0.55 20.64 -9.98
CA ASP A 64 0.56 19.75 -10.32
C ASP A 64 1.78 20.59 -10.75
N ARG A 65 2.95 19.96 -10.83
CA ARG A 65 4.21 20.60 -11.28
C ARG A 65 4.52 21.93 -10.57
N THR A 66 4.00 22.13 -9.36
CA THR A 66 4.18 23.34 -8.57
C THR A 66 5.03 23.00 -7.35
N VAL A 67 6.34 23.18 -7.46
CA VAL A 67 7.28 22.84 -6.39
C VAL A 67 7.37 23.99 -5.40
N LEU A 68 7.18 23.69 -4.12
CA LEU A 68 7.46 24.64 -3.04
C LEU A 68 8.97 24.70 -2.78
N HIS A 69 9.50 25.92 -2.80
CA HIS A 69 10.91 26.23 -2.53
C HIS A 69 11.13 26.70 -1.08
N THR A 70 10.22 27.52 -0.55
CA THR A 70 10.35 28.07 0.81
C THR A 70 9.02 28.03 1.56
N LEU A 71 9.10 27.76 2.87
CA LEU A 71 8.01 27.89 3.83
C LEU A 71 8.48 28.82 4.94
N THR A 72 7.80 29.95 5.12
CA THR A 72 8.12 30.94 6.14
C THR A 72 6.95 31.06 7.12
N PRO A 73 7.03 30.46 8.31
CA PRO A 73 6.04 30.66 9.36
C PRO A 73 6.06 32.11 9.86
N GLY A 74 4.90 32.62 10.25
CA GLY A 74 4.75 33.93 10.88
C GLY A 74 3.53 33.96 11.81
N PRO A 75 3.27 35.10 12.47
CA PRO A 75 2.25 35.18 13.53
C PRO A 75 0.82 34.87 13.08
N ARG A 76 0.51 35.01 11.78
CA ARG A 76 -0.84 34.83 11.21
C ARG A 76 -0.98 33.63 10.29
N GLY A 77 0.06 32.81 10.16
CA GLY A 77 0.08 31.66 9.25
C GLY A 77 1.45 31.42 8.64
N VAL A 78 1.48 30.76 7.48
CA VAL A 78 2.67 30.40 6.74
C VAL A 78 2.58 30.99 5.34
N ARG A 79 3.66 31.62 4.90
CA ARG A 79 3.86 32.00 3.51
C ARG A 79 4.69 30.92 2.81
N ALA A 80 4.16 30.35 1.74
CA ALA A 80 4.85 29.43 0.87
C ALA A 80 5.26 30.15 -0.43
N LEU A 81 6.47 29.88 -0.91
CA LEU A 81 6.99 30.38 -2.19
C LEU A 81 7.27 29.19 -3.11
N THR A 82 6.76 29.26 -4.34
CA THR A 82 7.05 28.25 -5.37
C THR A 82 8.38 28.56 -6.06
N GLU A 83 8.96 27.59 -6.74
CA GLU A 83 10.17 27.80 -7.56
C GLU A 83 9.95 28.86 -8.65
N ASP A 84 8.74 28.93 -9.23
CA ASP A 84 8.37 29.93 -10.24
C ASP A 84 7.99 31.32 -9.65
N GLY A 85 8.24 31.54 -8.35
CA GLY A 85 8.03 32.84 -7.69
C GLY A 85 6.60 33.15 -7.24
N ALA A 86 5.63 32.27 -7.48
CA ALA A 86 4.27 32.43 -6.96
C ALA A 86 4.24 32.27 -5.43
N SER A 87 3.38 33.05 -4.76
CA SER A 87 3.26 33.04 -3.30
C SER A 87 1.88 32.58 -2.85
N VAL A 88 1.85 31.61 -1.93
CA VAL A 88 0.63 31.08 -1.33
C VAL A 88 0.65 31.40 0.16
N HIS A 89 -0.46 31.93 0.69
CA HIS A 89 -0.63 32.21 2.12
C HIS A 89 -1.67 31.27 2.71
N ALA A 90 -1.34 30.61 3.81
CA ALA A 90 -2.24 29.70 4.51
C ALA A 90 -2.10 29.84 6.02
N ARG A 91 -3.16 29.55 6.79
CA ARG A 91 -3.07 29.47 8.26
C ARG A 91 -2.28 28.25 8.73
N HIS A 92 -2.40 27.15 7.98
CA HIS A 92 -1.77 25.87 8.29
C HIS A 92 -1.19 25.26 7.02
N VAL A 93 -0.10 24.51 7.18
CA VAL A 93 0.53 23.72 6.12
C VAL A 93 0.62 22.27 6.60
N VAL A 94 0.20 21.33 5.76
CA VAL A 94 0.32 19.89 6.00
C VAL A 94 1.35 19.33 5.04
N LEU A 95 2.44 18.78 5.58
CA LEU A 95 3.52 18.19 4.79
C LEU A 95 3.20 16.73 4.47
N ALA A 96 2.74 16.47 3.24
CA ALA A 96 2.32 15.14 2.78
C ALA A 96 3.14 14.64 1.56
N MET A 97 4.44 14.96 1.49
CA MET A 97 5.32 14.70 0.34
C MET A 97 6.15 13.41 0.48
N GLY A 98 5.71 12.46 1.32
CA GLY A 98 6.45 11.22 1.56
C GLY A 98 7.87 11.47 2.09
N TYR A 99 8.88 10.75 1.57
CA TYR A 99 10.28 10.89 1.99
C TYR A 99 10.85 12.31 1.77
N ALA A 100 10.29 13.08 0.83
CA ALA A 100 10.72 14.45 0.57
C ALA A 100 10.36 15.42 1.71
N ASN A 101 9.51 15.03 2.66
CA ASN A 101 9.21 15.83 3.85
C ASN A 101 10.45 16.11 4.70
N GLN A 102 11.46 15.24 4.68
CA GLN A 102 12.65 15.38 5.52
C GLN A 102 13.37 16.72 5.32
N ARG A 103 13.30 17.31 4.11
CA ARG A 103 13.92 18.63 3.82
C ARG A 103 13.28 19.79 4.57
N TRP A 104 12.08 19.60 5.13
CA TRP A 104 11.29 20.62 5.83
C TRP A 104 11.24 20.40 7.34
N LEU A 105 11.82 19.31 7.84
CA LEU A 105 11.70 18.88 9.23
C LEU A 105 13.08 18.73 9.84
N GLU A 106 13.30 19.37 10.99
CA GLU A 106 14.54 19.22 11.76
C GLU A 106 14.68 17.79 12.30
N GLN A 107 13.56 17.22 12.80
CA GLN A 107 13.54 15.85 13.26
C GLN A 107 13.68 14.89 12.08
N ARG A 108 14.55 13.89 12.23
CA ARG A 108 14.62 12.77 11.30
C ARG A 108 13.43 11.84 11.49
N VAL A 109 12.50 11.86 10.54
CA VAL A 109 11.24 11.08 10.62
C VAL A 109 11.16 9.92 9.64
N ALA A 110 12.10 9.83 8.69
CA ALA A 110 12.10 8.76 7.70
C ALA A 110 13.50 8.21 7.40
N ARG A 111 13.55 6.93 7.00
CA ARG A 111 14.73 6.28 6.43
C ARG A 111 14.35 5.72 5.08
N ASN A 112 15.03 6.16 4.02
CA ASN A 112 14.79 5.62 2.69
C ASN A 112 15.19 4.14 2.65
N ARG A 113 14.30 3.30 2.14
CA ARG A 113 14.53 1.88 1.88
C ARG A 113 14.04 1.59 0.48
N SER A 114 14.88 0.94 -0.31
CA SER A 114 14.49 0.49 -1.64
C SER A 114 13.62 -0.76 -1.53
N SER A 115 12.62 -0.85 -2.40
CA SER A 115 11.87 -2.07 -2.66
C SER A 115 11.89 -2.29 -4.17
N TYR A 116 12.03 -3.53 -4.58
CA TYR A 116 12.10 -3.92 -5.98
C TYR A 116 10.87 -4.74 -6.34
N ALA A 117 10.42 -4.62 -7.57
CA ALA A 117 9.31 -5.39 -8.11
C ALA A 117 9.74 -5.97 -9.45
N PHE A 118 9.37 -7.22 -9.70
CA PHE A 118 9.53 -7.88 -10.99
C PHE A 118 8.13 -8.12 -11.57
N ILE A 119 8.03 -7.97 -12.89
CA ILE A 119 6.79 -8.25 -13.63
C ILE A 119 7.15 -9.31 -14.66
N THR A 120 6.39 -10.40 -14.67
CA THR A 120 6.52 -11.46 -15.67
C THR A 120 5.65 -11.13 -16.89
N ASP A 121 5.88 -11.83 -17.99
CA ASP A 121 4.83 -11.97 -18.99
C ASP A 121 3.56 -12.56 -18.36
N PRO A 122 2.38 -12.36 -18.97
CA PRO A 122 1.14 -12.94 -18.48
C PRO A 122 1.27 -14.45 -18.27
N ILE A 123 0.91 -14.92 -17.08
CA ILE A 123 0.84 -16.34 -16.76
C ILE A 123 -0.61 -16.77 -16.92
N ASP A 124 -0.83 -17.91 -17.58
CA ASP A 124 -2.16 -18.47 -17.79
C ASP A 124 -2.93 -18.61 -16.47
N ALA A 125 -4.21 -18.23 -16.51
CA ALA A 125 -5.06 -18.21 -15.32
C ALA A 125 -5.26 -19.60 -14.70
N ASP A 126 -5.15 -20.66 -15.51
CA ASP A 126 -5.26 -22.05 -15.07
C ASP A 126 -3.98 -22.50 -14.36
N VAL A 127 -2.81 -22.02 -14.79
CA VAL A 127 -1.53 -22.24 -14.10
C VAL A 127 -1.53 -21.52 -12.74
N LEU A 128 -2.05 -20.28 -12.69
CA LEU A 128 -2.17 -19.56 -11.42
C LEU A 128 -3.26 -20.13 -10.50
N GLY A 129 -4.25 -20.84 -11.03
CA GLY A 129 -5.35 -21.42 -10.27
C GLY A 129 -5.97 -20.42 -9.28
N ARG A 130 -5.99 -20.76 -7.98
CA ARG A 130 -6.52 -19.87 -6.93
C ARG A 130 -5.63 -18.66 -6.61
N LEU A 131 -4.35 -18.70 -6.97
CA LEU A 131 -3.41 -17.59 -6.74
C LEU A 131 -3.77 -16.36 -7.58
N ARG A 132 -4.47 -16.54 -8.71
CA ARG A 132 -4.94 -15.42 -9.55
C ARG A 132 -5.74 -14.36 -8.79
N ASN A 133 -6.45 -14.77 -7.73
CA ASN A 133 -7.27 -13.90 -6.89
C ASN A 133 -6.78 -13.82 -5.43
N THR A 134 -5.58 -14.33 -5.15
CA THR A 134 -5.03 -14.42 -3.79
C THR A 134 -3.72 -13.65 -3.72
N MET A 135 -3.60 -12.68 -2.83
CA MET A 135 -2.34 -12.02 -2.55
C MET A 135 -1.51 -12.97 -1.69
N VAL A 136 -0.36 -13.41 -2.21
CA VAL A 136 0.57 -14.20 -1.42
C VAL A 136 1.54 -13.25 -0.74
N TRP A 137 1.77 -13.47 0.55
CA TRP A 137 2.78 -12.75 1.31
C TRP A 137 3.65 -13.77 2.02
N GLU A 138 4.97 -13.66 1.90
CA GLU A 138 5.92 -14.48 2.64
C GLU A 138 6.59 -13.65 3.73
N SER A 139 6.59 -14.17 4.97
CA SER A 139 7.16 -13.45 6.12
C SER A 139 8.69 -13.58 6.26
N ALA A 140 9.37 -14.22 5.30
CA ALA A 140 10.82 -14.44 5.32
C ALA A 140 11.62 -13.11 5.28
N ARG A 141 12.95 -13.21 5.35
CA ARG A 141 13.87 -12.07 5.23
C ARG A 141 14.94 -12.42 4.19
N PRO A 142 14.95 -11.77 3.01
CA PRO A 142 14.01 -10.74 2.54
C PRO A 142 12.56 -11.27 2.43
N TYR A 143 11.58 -10.40 2.61
CA TYR A 143 10.17 -10.77 2.46
C TYR A 143 9.76 -10.62 0.99
N LEU A 144 8.85 -11.48 0.54
CA LEU A 144 8.30 -11.45 -0.80
C LEU A 144 6.78 -11.30 -0.73
N TYR A 145 6.20 -10.63 -1.71
CA TYR A 145 4.75 -10.66 -1.91
C TYR A 145 4.47 -10.79 -3.41
N LEU A 146 3.45 -11.57 -3.72
CA LEU A 146 3.03 -11.87 -5.08
C LEU A 146 1.54 -11.53 -5.19
N PRO A 147 1.21 -10.39 -5.80
CA PRO A 147 -0.13 -10.12 -6.27
C PRO A 147 -0.25 -10.63 -7.72
N ALA A 148 -1.26 -11.45 -8.01
CA ALA A 148 -1.61 -11.72 -9.40
C ALA A 148 -2.26 -10.47 -10.01
N ALA A 149 -1.62 -9.89 -11.03
CA ALA A 149 -2.12 -8.70 -11.71
C ALA A 149 -3.24 -9.07 -12.69
N LEU A 150 -4.48 -9.21 -12.20
CA LEU A 150 -5.66 -9.15 -13.06
C LEU A 150 -6.12 -7.69 -13.19
N VAL A 151 -6.53 -7.33 -14.41
CA VAL A 151 -7.17 -6.08 -14.92
C VAL A 151 -7.77 -5.15 -13.84
N PRO A 152 -7.68 -3.81 -13.96
CA PRO A 152 -7.84 -2.86 -12.85
C PRO A 152 -9.31 -2.69 -12.43
N THR A 153 -9.82 -3.65 -11.68
CA THR A 153 -11.06 -3.52 -10.93
C THR A 153 -10.75 -3.67 -9.45
N ALA A 154 -11.23 -2.73 -8.64
CA ALA A 154 -11.27 -2.94 -7.20
C ALA A 154 -12.09 -4.21 -6.93
N GLY A 155 -11.48 -5.17 -6.24
CA GLY A 155 -12.08 -6.48 -6.03
C GLY A 155 -11.78 -7.00 -4.64
N SER A 156 -12.74 -7.72 -4.07
CA SER A 156 -12.51 -8.56 -2.91
C SER A 156 -11.57 -9.69 -3.29
N GLY A 157 -10.46 -9.83 -2.56
CA GLY A 157 -9.51 -10.92 -2.72
C GLY A 157 -9.22 -11.59 -1.38
N ALA A 158 -8.47 -12.68 -1.41
CA ALA A 158 -7.92 -13.27 -0.19
C ALA A 158 -6.43 -12.91 -0.06
N CYS A 159 -5.91 -12.93 1.16
CA CYS A 159 -4.48 -12.85 1.44
C CYS A 159 -4.02 -14.17 2.06
N LEU A 160 -2.98 -14.78 1.49
CA LEU A 160 -2.32 -15.98 1.97
C LEU A 160 -0.96 -15.59 2.55
N LEU A 161 -0.86 -15.52 3.88
CA LEU A 161 0.38 -15.23 4.58
C LEU A 161 1.13 -16.53 4.88
N LEU A 162 2.18 -16.80 4.12
CA LEU A 162 3.15 -17.87 4.33
C LEU A 162 4.13 -17.45 5.42
N GLY A 163 4.47 -18.35 6.34
CA GLY A 163 5.49 -18.05 7.33
C GLY A 163 6.09 -19.28 8.00
N ARG A 164 7.43 -19.35 8.01
CA ARG A 164 8.20 -20.40 8.69
C ARG A 164 8.04 -20.38 10.22
N HIS A 165 7.67 -19.23 10.80
CA HIS A 165 7.48 -19.01 12.24
C HIS A 165 6.01 -18.90 12.67
N LEU A 166 5.06 -19.27 11.80
CA LEU A 166 3.64 -19.21 12.15
C LEU A 166 3.14 -20.40 12.99
N ARG A 167 4.01 -21.39 13.21
CA ARG A 167 3.81 -22.46 14.21
C ARG A 167 3.75 -21.80 15.59
#